data_AF-A0AA40DY09-F1
#
_entry.id   AF-A0AA40DY09-F1
#
_cell.length_a   1.000
_cell.length_b   1.000
_cell.length_c   1.000
_cell.angle_alpha   90.00
_cell.angle_beta   90.00
_cell.angle_gamma   90.00
#
_symmetry.space_group_name_H-M   'P 1'
#
loop_
_entity.id
_entity.type
_entity.pdbx_description
1 polymer ?
#
loop_
_entity_poly.entity_id
_entity_poly.type
_entity_poly.pdbx_seq_one_letter_code
_entity_poly.pdbx_strand_id
1 'polypeptide(L)'
;MPRSIVKINGEDAATVIERRNVVFSGYQDPDSQWNAGMQSYAFPGATTFVAASSDPFGNNLTITYDTGEVRTEDNFAIVRPGANFTGVTNGEDFYNRFCNPDLAPAVTAAAAAATSTSTTATPSSVTVQATPAPTIEGYPFPAIRDKGANVTSGYFLNGTGYDDVAVLAVSAFSPNGDISAVDYLVDFQDTVAKFLAECKQQNKKKLVIDVSANGGGFVVAGYELFAQIFPDAPFFQADNMRLTKSLALMAQTSGRFLDQIANFNGSGSEVNVEQASDAAARTQAQAFAILQQSSIISNLVPGGVLTPDGRNLTSVDEILAPVSLMGDTFTAYQDAPLNMTSADFNLTGTGTRANPPPAVFAPADVVILTDGTCGSTCTLFSYLMILQVGIQTTSIGGRPQTGPMQSVGGVEGAQIFYFQDISAAATATLILSPANNVTDSEIALLDEGYALTRAFSPTSPGAVNGKNAFMRGNAEIPMQFLYQPANCRIFYTQEMLYGPAAVWMRTVDATWNDPAKFCVAGSRVAVNMSVMRTDGRFSINAELAKDSAAAPGAANSSLGFAVLFSALVVTLLCM
;
A
#
# COMPACT_ATOMS: atom_id res chain seq x y z
N MET A 1 2.68 -12.24 -35.48
CA MET A 1 2.08 -11.48 -34.36
C MET A 1 0.57 -11.57 -34.45
N PRO A 2 -0.17 -11.61 -33.33
CA PRO A 2 -1.61 -11.34 -33.37
C PRO A 2 -1.88 -9.98 -34.04
N ARG A 3 -3.04 -9.84 -34.67
CA ARG A 3 -3.44 -8.60 -35.37
C ARG A 3 -3.67 -7.48 -34.36
N SER A 4 -3.19 -6.27 -34.67
CA SER A 4 -3.34 -5.12 -33.79
C SER A 4 -4.76 -4.56 -33.89
N ILE A 5 -5.35 -4.14 -32.77
CA ILE A 5 -6.60 -3.38 -32.77
C ILE A 5 -6.26 -1.91 -32.98
N VAL A 6 -6.80 -1.29 -34.04
CA VAL A 6 -6.55 0.12 -34.37
C VAL A 6 -7.76 1.01 -34.10
N LYS A 7 -8.98 0.46 -34.11
CA LYS A 7 -10.19 1.20 -33.74
C LYS A 7 -11.15 0.39 -32.89
N ILE A 8 -11.82 1.09 -31.97
CA ILE A 8 -12.94 0.58 -31.16
C ILE A 8 -14.13 1.51 -31.43
N ASN A 9 -15.24 0.96 -31.91
CA ASN A 9 -16.44 1.70 -32.33
C ASN A 9 -16.15 2.85 -33.31
N GLY A 10 -15.16 2.66 -34.19
CA GLY A 10 -14.75 3.64 -35.20
C GLY A 10 -13.81 4.74 -34.70
N GLU A 11 -13.57 4.83 -33.39
CA GLU A 11 -12.58 5.73 -32.76
C GLU A 11 -11.22 5.05 -32.61
N ASP A 12 -10.14 5.83 -32.53
CA ASP A 12 -8.79 5.31 -32.26
C ASP A 12 -8.75 4.48 -30.96
N ALA A 13 -8.16 3.29 -31.03
CA ALA A 13 -8.22 2.33 -29.93
C ALA A 13 -7.51 2.83 -28.66
N ALA A 14 -6.34 3.46 -28.79
CA ALA A 14 -5.60 3.99 -27.64
C ALA A 14 -6.39 5.11 -26.96
N THR A 15 -6.98 6.01 -27.74
CA THR A 15 -7.83 7.11 -27.24
C THR A 15 -9.02 6.58 -26.43
N VAL A 16 -9.69 5.53 -26.90
CA VAL A 16 -10.81 4.91 -26.18
C VAL A 16 -10.37 4.29 -24.85
N ILE A 17 -9.22 3.61 -24.84
CA ILE A 17 -8.66 2.98 -23.63
C ILE A 17 -8.24 4.07 -22.62
N GLU A 18 -7.49 5.08 -23.05
CA GLU A 18 -7.05 6.19 -22.19
C GLU A 18 -8.24 6.93 -21.56
N ARG A 19 -9.28 7.22 -22.35
CA ARG A 19 -10.49 7.88 -21.85
C ARG A 19 -11.18 7.09 -20.73
N ARG A 20 -11.19 5.76 -20.83
CA ARG A 20 -11.81 4.88 -19.82
C ARG A 20 -10.91 4.68 -18.61
N ASN A 21 -9.60 4.60 -18.82
CA ASN A 21 -8.61 4.50 -17.75
C ASN A 21 -8.73 5.63 -16.73
N VAL A 22 -8.98 6.87 -17.18
CA VAL A 22 -9.20 8.03 -16.29
C VAL A 22 -10.38 7.84 -15.33
N VAL A 23 -11.40 7.05 -15.72
CA VAL A 23 -12.61 6.84 -14.92
C VAL A 23 -12.48 5.61 -14.02
N PHE A 24 -11.81 4.56 -14.49
CA PHE A 24 -11.86 3.24 -13.86
C PHE A 24 -10.54 2.76 -13.25
N SER A 25 -9.43 3.43 -13.54
CA SER A 25 -8.14 3.08 -12.96
C SER A 25 -7.94 3.78 -11.61
N GLY A 26 -7.37 3.07 -10.65
CA GLY A 26 -6.97 3.62 -9.35
C GLY A 26 -5.59 4.30 -9.34
N TYR A 27 -4.87 4.28 -10.47
CA TYR A 27 -3.53 4.84 -10.59
C TYR A 27 -3.56 6.31 -11.02
N GLN A 28 -2.64 7.11 -10.51
CA GLN A 28 -2.57 8.55 -10.77
C GLN A 28 -1.84 8.88 -12.08
N ASP A 29 -0.87 8.04 -12.47
CA ASP A 29 -0.08 8.22 -13.69
C ASP A 29 -0.75 7.56 -14.91
N PRO A 30 -0.96 8.27 -16.03
CA PRO A 30 -1.63 7.71 -17.21
C PRO A 30 -0.92 6.49 -17.84
N ASP A 31 0.41 6.40 -17.74
CA ASP A 31 1.16 5.26 -18.26
C ASP A 31 1.03 4.04 -17.32
N SER A 32 0.99 4.25 -16.00
CA SER A 32 0.61 3.21 -15.02
C SER A 32 -0.84 2.74 -15.20
N GLN A 33 -1.78 3.67 -15.46
CA GLN A 33 -3.17 3.30 -15.75
C GLN A 33 -3.27 2.42 -17.01
N TRP A 34 -2.46 2.72 -18.04
CA TRP A 34 -2.38 1.90 -19.25
C TRP A 34 -1.89 0.48 -18.93
N ASN A 35 -0.81 0.36 -18.17
CA ASN A 35 -0.26 -0.94 -17.79
C ASN A 35 -1.21 -1.76 -16.93
N ALA A 36 -1.90 -1.13 -15.98
CA ALA A 36 -2.87 -1.81 -15.11
C ALA A 36 -4.04 -2.47 -15.87
N GLY A 37 -4.37 -1.95 -17.06
CA GLY A 37 -5.40 -2.52 -17.93
C GLY A 37 -4.91 -3.66 -18.84
N MET A 38 -3.61 -3.95 -18.87
CA MET A 38 -2.98 -4.88 -19.81
C MET A 38 -2.42 -6.11 -19.08
N GLN A 39 -2.69 -7.29 -19.62
CA GLN A 39 -2.18 -8.55 -19.06
C GLN A 39 -0.65 -8.59 -19.18
N SER A 40 0.03 -8.94 -18.08
CA SER A 40 1.47 -9.11 -18.02
C SER A 40 1.85 -10.33 -17.17
N TYR A 41 3.13 -10.70 -17.14
CA TYR A 41 3.61 -11.76 -16.25
C TYR A 41 3.40 -11.42 -14.76
N ALA A 42 3.43 -10.12 -14.41
CA ALA A 42 3.29 -9.62 -13.06
C ALA A 42 1.82 -9.50 -12.64
N PHE A 43 0.92 -9.22 -13.60
CA PHE A 43 -0.52 -9.17 -13.38
C PHE A 43 -1.28 -9.98 -14.44
N PRO A 44 -1.24 -11.32 -14.35
CA PRO A 44 -1.84 -12.20 -15.37
C PRO A 44 -3.37 -12.16 -15.38
N GLY A 45 -4.01 -11.63 -14.33
CA GLY A 45 -5.46 -11.46 -14.25
C GLY A 45 -5.99 -10.17 -14.88
N ALA A 46 -5.13 -9.27 -15.36
CA ALA A 46 -5.57 -7.99 -15.90
C ALA A 46 -6.50 -8.20 -17.11
N THR A 47 -7.63 -7.49 -17.11
CA THR A 47 -8.63 -7.55 -18.18
C THR A 47 -8.84 -6.16 -18.76
N THR A 48 -8.67 -6.02 -20.07
CA THR A 48 -8.94 -4.75 -20.75
C THR A 48 -10.42 -4.41 -20.67
N PHE A 49 -10.77 -3.13 -20.53
CA PHE A 49 -12.17 -2.68 -20.50
C PHE A 49 -12.98 -3.07 -21.75
N VAL A 50 -12.29 -3.32 -22.87
CA VAL A 50 -12.92 -3.78 -24.12
C VAL A 50 -13.50 -5.19 -23.97
N ALA A 51 -12.93 -6.04 -23.12
CA ALA A 51 -13.40 -7.41 -22.90
C ALA A 51 -14.55 -7.47 -21.89
N ALA A 52 -14.50 -6.66 -20.83
CA ALA A 52 -15.56 -6.51 -19.85
C ALA A 52 -15.46 -5.13 -19.18
N SER A 53 -16.59 -4.42 -19.03
CA SER A 53 -16.60 -3.12 -18.39
C SER A 53 -17.91 -2.88 -17.64
N SER A 54 -17.83 -2.12 -16.54
CA SER A 54 -18.98 -1.53 -15.84
C SER A 54 -19.59 -0.35 -16.61
N ASP A 55 -18.93 0.15 -17.66
CA ASP A 55 -19.43 1.19 -18.55
C ASP A 55 -19.77 0.60 -19.94
N PRO A 56 -21.06 0.54 -20.32
CA PRO A 56 -21.48 -0.15 -21.54
C PRO A 56 -20.98 0.57 -22.80
N PHE A 57 -20.47 -0.19 -23.78
CA PHE A 57 -20.11 0.31 -25.12
C PHE A 57 -21.34 0.49 -26.05
N GLY A 58 -22.55 0.63 -25.48
CA GLY A 58 -23.81 0.53 -26.20
C GLY A 58 -24.21 -0.92 -26.47
N ASN A 59 -25.08 -1.15 -27.46
CA ASN A 59 -25.61 -2.49 -27.78
C ASN A 59 -24.58 -3.41 -28.43
N ASN A 60 -23.56 -2.85 -29.07
CA ASN A 60 -22.58 -3.59 -29.86
C ASN A 60 -21.17 -3.06 -29.63
N LEU A 61 -20.18 -3.92 -29.79
CA LEU A 61 -18.76 -3.58 -29.82
C LEU A 61 -18.21 -3.87 -31.21
N THR A 62 -17.71 -2.84 -31.89
CA THR A 62 -17.06 -2.96 -33.21
C THR A 62 -15.55 -2.76 -33.08
N ILE A 63 -14.77 -3.77 -33.45
CA ILE A 63 -13.31 -3.76 -33.46
C ILE A 63 -12.82 -3.69 -34.91
N THR A 64 -11.92 -2.75 -35.21
CA THR A 64 -11.17 -2.71 -36.48
C THR A 64 -9.72 -3.08 -36.24
N TYR A 65 -9.21 -4.03 -37.03
CA TYR A 65 -7.82 -4.46 -36.97
C TYR A 65 -6.93 -3.68 -37.96
N ASP A 66 -5.63 -3.71 -37.74
CA ASP A 66 -4.60 -3.16 -38.64
C ASP A 66 -4.67 -3.71 -40.07
N THR A 67 -5.19 -4.93 -40.24
CA THR A 67 -5.44 -5.54 -41.56
C THR A 67 -6.65 -4.94 -42.29
N GLY A 68 -7.42 -4.05 -41.65
CA GLY A 68 -8.69 -3.52 -42.17
C GLY A 68 -9.90 -4.43 -41.93
N GLU A 69 -9.72 -5.59 -41.28
CA GLU A 69 -10.84 -6.44 -40.87
C GLU A 69 -11.67 -5.74 -39.80
N VAL A 70 -12.99 -5.84 -39.90
CA VAL A 70 -13.95 -5.30 -38.94
C VAL A 70 -14.77 -6.44 -38.36
N ARG A 71 -14.90 -6.48 -37.04
CA ARG A 71 -15.78 -7.41 -36.32
C ARG A 71 -16.73 -6.64 -35.43
N THR A 72 -17.98 -7.07 -35.38
CA THR A 72 -18.99 -6.50 -34.50
C THR A 72 -19.65 -7.62 -33.72
N GLU A 73 -19.72 -7.47 -32.40
CA GLU A 73 -20.36 -8.42 -31.50
C GLU A 73 -21.44 -7.70 -30.68
N ASP A 74 -22.44 -8.44 -30.21
CA ASP A 74 -23.44 -7.92 -29.27
C ASP A 74 -22.85 -7.82 -27.86
N ASN A 75 -23.13 -6.72 -27.16
CA ASN A 75 -22.81 -6.58 -25.75
C ASN A 75 -23.93 -7.18 -24.90
N PHE A 76 -23.56 -7.95 -23.88
CA PHE A 76 -24.51 -8.55 -22.94
C PHE A 76 -24.21 -8.09 -21.52
N ALA A 77 -25.26 -7.78 -20.75
CA ALA A 77 -25.15 -7.54 -19.32
C ALA A 77 -25.33 -8.86 -18.56
N ILE A 78 -24.48 -9.09 -17.56
CA ILE A 78 -24.60 -10.24 -16.67
C ILE A 78 -25.42 -9.81 -15.45
N VAL A 79 -26.62 -10.38 -15.30
CA VAL A 79 -27.43 -10.21 -14.09
C VAL A 79 -26.96 -11.21 -13.04
N ARG A 80 -26.55 -10.72 -11.87
CA ARG A 80 -26.11 -11.58 -10.78
C ARG A 80 -27.25 -12.50 -10.32
N PRO A 81 -26.98 -13.79 -10.02
CA PRO A 81 -27.98 -14.68 -9.45
C PRO A 81 -28.66 -14.07 -8.23
N GLY A 82 -29.99 -14.16 -8.17
CA GLY A 82 -30.78 -13.61 -7.06
C GLY A 82 -31.18 -12.13 -7.21
N ALA A 83 -30.64 -11.39 -8.17
CA ALA A 83 -31.07 -10.01 -8.42
C ALA A 83 -32.47 -9.98 -9.07
N ASN A 84 -33.42 -9.31 -8.41
CA ASN A 84 -34.79 -9.19 -8.90
C ASN A 84 -35.06 -7.80 -9.50
N PHE A 85 -35.09 -7.75 -10.83
CA PHE A 85 -35.39 -6.53 -11.60
C PHE A 85 -36.89 -6.32 -11.87
N THR A 86 -37.78 -7.10 -11.26
CA THR A 86 -39.23 -6.91 -11.43
C THR A 86 -39.63 -5.52 -10.97
N GLY A 87 -40.21 -4.74 -11.89
CA GLY A 87 -40.62 -3.37 -11.63
C GLY A 87 -39.48 -2.34 -11.69
N VAL A 88 -38.28 -2.73 -12.12
CA VAL A 88 -37.16 -1.79 -12.37
C VAL A 88 -37.20 -1.36 -13.83
N THR A 89 -37.62 -0.12 -14.07
CA THR A 89 -37.81 0.43 -15.43
C THR A 89 -36.95 1.65 -15.74
N ASN A 90 -36.38 2.27 -14.71
CA ASN A 90 -35.54 3.45 -14.82
C ASN A 90 -34.46 3.46 -13.72
N GLY A 91 -33.60 4.48 -13.74
CA GLY A 91 -32.50 4.62 -12.77
C GLY A 91 -32.94 4.86 -11.33
N GLU A 92 -34.09 5.51 -11.11
CA GLU A 92 -34.63 5.74 -9.76
C GLU A 92 -35.17 4.44 -9.16
N ASP A 93 -35.87 3.62 -9.95
CA ASP A 93 -36.29 2.27 -9.52
C ASP A 93 -35.07 1.41 -9.18
N PHE A 94 -34.01 1.49 -10.00
CA PHE A 94 -32.76 0.77 -9.76
C PHE A 94 -32.10 1.23 -8.46
N TYR A 95 -31.94 2.54 -8.27
CA TYR A 95 -31.33 3.10 -7.07
C TYR A 95 -32.12 2.69 -5.82
N ASN A 96 -33.45 2.87 -5.83
CA ASN A 96 -34.28 2.51 -4.69
C ASN A 96 -34.30 1.00 -4.41
N ARG A 97 -34.16 0.16 -5.43
CA ARG A 97 -34.12 -1.30 -5.28
C ARG A 97 -32.78 -1.84 -4.78
N PHE A 98 -31.68 -1.31 -5.31
CA PHE A 98 -30.35 -1.94 -5.18
C PHE A 98 -29.31 -1.08 -4.47
N CYS A 99 -29.48 0.24 -4.42
CA CYS A 99 -28.44 1.16 -3.96
C CYS A 99 -28.85 1.99 -2.74
N ASN A 100 -30.14 2.15 -2.45
CA ASN A 100 -30.62 3.00 -1.37
C ASN A 100 -30.51 2.26 -0.03
N PRO A 101 -29.56 2.63 0.85
CA PRO A 101 -29.37 1.93 2.12
C PRO A 101 -30.53 2.14 3.09
N ASP A 102 -31.29 3.23 2.94
CA ASP A 102 -32.44 3.54 3.82
C ASP A 102 -33.65 2.65 3.51
N LEU A 103 -33.70 2.10 2.29
CA LEU A 103 -34.72 1.15 1.84
C LEU A 103 -34.24 -0.30 1.84
N ALA A 104 -32.95 -0.52 2.11
CA ALA A 104 -32.44 -1.87 2.30
C ALA A 104 -33.20 -2.51 3.46
N PRO A 105 -33.75 -3.73 3.30
CA PRO A 105 -34.35 -4.45 4.42
C PRO A 105 -33.33 -4.48 5.55
N ALA A 106 -33.75 -4.08 6.77
CA ALA A 106 -32.89 -4.19 7.93
C ALA A 106 -32.34 -5.61 7.97
N VAL A 107 -31.04 -5.75 7.71
CA VAL A 107 -30.34 -7.01 7.86
C VAL A 107 -30.45 -7.28 9.35
N THR A 108 -31.37 -8.15 9.76
CA THR A 108 -31.52 -8.51 11.16
C THR A 108 -30.13 -8.90 11.64
N ALA A 109 -29.70 -8.42 12.81
CA ALA A 109 -28.39 -8.73 13.38
C ALA A 109 -28.12 -10.26 13.42
N ALA A 110 -29.19 -11.07 13.36
CA ALA A 110 -29.13 -12.52 13.16
C ALA A 110 -28.55 -12.98 11.81
N ALA A 111 -28.68 -12.24 10.71
CA ALA A 111 -28.06 -12.58 9.42
C ALA A 111 -26.59 -12.12 9.35
N ALA A 112 -26.21 -11.02 10.02
CA ALA A 112 -24.80 -10.68 10.22
C ALA A 112 -24.10 -11.71 11.13
N ALA A 113 -24.79 -12.25 12.14
CA ALA A 113 -24.29 -13.32 13.01
C ALA A 113 -24.44 -14.76 12.41
N ALA A 114 -25.36 -14.98 11.47
CA ALA A 114 -25.52 -16.26 10.78
C ALA A 114 -24.60 -16.39 9.55
N THR A 115 -24.10 -15.27 9.01
CA THR A 115 -23.05 -15.30 7.98
C THR A 115 -21.64 -15.35 8.59
N SER A 116 -21.50 -15.16 9.90
CA SER A 116 -20.27 -15.45 10.65
C SER A 116 -20.16 -16.90 11.15
N THR A 117 -21.09 -17.80 10.76
CA THR A 117 -21.04 -19.22 11.15
C THR A 117 -21.35 -20.23 10.04
N SER A 118 -21.44 -19.82 8.76
CA SER A 118 -21.44 -20.77 7.64
C SER A 118 -20.05 -20.94 6.99
N THR A 119 -19.02 -21.14 7.81
CA THR A 119 -18.00 -22.10 7.43
C THR A 119 -18.68 -23.46 7.43
N THR A 120 -19.25 -23.86 6.28
CA THR A 120 -19.35 -25.29 6.03
C THR A 120 -17.92 -25.74 5.89
N ALA A 121 -17.33 -26.09 7.02
CA ALA A 121 -16.20 -26.99 7.07
C ALA A 121 -16.65 -28.21 6.28
N THR A 122 -16.27 -28.24 5.01
CA THR A 122 -15.94 -29.52 4.39
C THR A 122 -15.07 -30.21 5.42
N PRO A 123 -15.43 -31.42 5.90
CA PRO A 123 -14.65 -32.07 6.94
C PRO A 123 -13.19 -31.93 6.54
N SER A 124 -12.37 -31.44 7.46
CA SER A 124 -10.94 -31.40 7.29
C SER A 124 -10.48 -32.83 6.99
N SER A 125 -10.55 -33.23 5.72
CA SER A 125 -9.46 -33.95 5.13
C SER A 125 -8.28 -33.07 5.49
N VAL A 126 -7.43 -33.60 6.35
CA VAL A 126 -6.05 -33.18 6.48
C VAL A 126 -5.55 -33.05 5.04
N THR A 127 -5.72 -31.87 4.45
CA THR A 127 -5.02 -31.48 3.26
C THR A 127 -3.65 -31.28 3.83
N VAL A 128 -2.87 -32.36 3.78
CA VAL A 128 -1.42 -32.32 3.77
C VAL A 128 -1.10 -31.06 3.01
N GLN A 129 -0.60 -30.03 3.70
CA GLN A 129 -0.25 -28.74 3.11
C GLN A 129 0.53 -29.09 1.85
N ALA A 130 -0.12 -28.91 0.69
CA ALA A 130 0.42 -29.47 -0.54
C ALA A 130 1.80 -28.86 -0.68
N THR A 131 2.81 -29.71 -0.87
CA THR A 131 4.18 -29.24 -1.02
C THR A 131 4.16 -28.11 -2.04
N PRO A 132 4.65 -26.89 -1.70
CA PRO A 132 4.55 -25.76 -2.61
C PRO A 132 5.04 -26.16 -3.99
N ALA A 133 4.30 -25.79 -5.04
CA ALA A 133 4.72 -26.03 -6.41
C ALA A 133 6.16 -25.55 -6.58
N PRO A 134 7.02 -26.24 -7.33
CA PRO A 134 8.45 -25.93 -7.38
C PRO A 134 8.74 -24.50 -7.88
N THR A 135 7.82 -23.92 -8.64
CA THR A 135 7.88 -22.55 -9.16
C THR A 135 6.66 -21.74 -8.72
N ILE A 136 6.78 -20.42 -8.78
CA ILE A 136 5.63 -19.50 -8.75
C ILE A 136 5.04 -19.51 -10.17
N GLU A 137 3.71 -19.43 -10.29
CA GLU A 137 3.03 -19.44 -11.59
C GLU A 137 3.56 -18.31 -12.49
N GLY A 138 3.95 -18.65 -13.73
CA GLY A 138 4.53 -17.69 -14.69
C GLY A 138 6.01 -17.36 -14.47
N TYR A 139 6.62 -17.77 -13.36
CA TYR A 139 8.04 -17.52 -13.07
C TYR A 139 8.91 -18.76 -13.30
N PRO A 140 10.21 -18.59 -13.62
CA PRO A 140 11.15 -19.71 -13.75
C PRO A 140 11.44 -20.37 -12.38
N PHE A 141 12.29 -21.40 -12.38
CA PHE A 141 12.82 -21.98 -11.15
C PHE A 141 13.63 -20.93 -10.36
N PRO A 142 13.26 -20.65 -9.09
CA PRO A 142 14.01 -19.71 -8.28
C PRO A 142 15.26 -20.34 -7.68
N ALA A 143 16.29 -19.52 -7.46
CA ALA A 143 17.43 -19.87 -6.63
C ALA A 143 17.02 -19.91 -5.14
N ILE A 144 16.24 -18.92 -4.71
CA ILE A 144 15.68 -18.78 -3.36
C ILE A 144 14.24 -18.26 -3.50
N ARG A 145 13.32 -18.71 -2.65
CA ARG A 145 11.93 -18.20 -2.59
C ARG A 145 11.40 -18.26 -1.15
N ASP A 146 10.36 -17.48 -0.90
CA ASP A 146 9.58 -17.56 0.33
C ASP A 146 8.93 -18.95 0.52
N LYS A 147 8.49 -19.23 1.75
CA LYS A 147 7.91 -20.51 2.18
C LYS A 147 6.40 -20.62 1.92
N GLY A 148 5.86 -19.88 0.95
CA GLY A 148 4.50 -20.11 0.45
C GLY A 148 3.65 -18.87 0.22
N ALA A 149 4.13 -17.67 0.59
CA ALA A 149 3.45 -16.43 0.26
C ALA A 149 3.44 -16.18 -1.27
N ASN A 150 4.44 -16.72 -1.98
CA ASN A 150 4.64 -16.61 -3.43
C ASN A 150 4.75 -15.16 -3.92
N VAL A 151 5.33 -14.29 -3.10
CA VAL A 151 5.50 -12.86 -3.39
C VAL A 151 6.95 -12.39 -3.33
N THR A 152 7.88 -13.25 -2.90
CA THR A 152 9.32 -12.92 -2.84
C THR A 152 10.17 -14.07 -3.33
N SER A 153 10.93 -13.83 -4.38
CA SER A 153 11.78 -14.85 -4.99
C SER A 153 13.02 -14.26 -5.67
N GLY A 154 14.13 -14.99 -5.58
CA GLY A 154 15.42 -14.64 -6.12
C GLY A 154 15.85 -15.58 -7.25
N TYR A 155 16.46 -15.02 -8.28
CA TYR A 155 16.87 -15.71 -9.51
C TYR A 155 18.27 -15.31 -9.94
N PHE A 156 18.91 -16.18 -10.73
CA PHE A 156 20.13 -15.86 -11.47
C PHE A 156 19.84 -15.92 -12.95
N LEU A 157 20.19 -14.86 -13.68
CA LEU A 157 20.05 -14.87 -15.13
C LEU A 157 21.11 -15.80 -15.73
N ASN A 158 20.74 -16.42 -16.85
CA ASN A 158 21.59 -17.31 -17.61
C ASN A 158 21.82 -16.73 -19.01
N GLY A 159 23.02 -16.93 -19.55
CA GLY A 159 23.33 -16.61 -20.95
C GLY A 159 24.45 -15.58 -21.05
N THR A 160 25.10 -15.56 -22.21
CA THR A 160 26.28 -14.74 -22.46
C THR A 160 26.00 -13.26 -22.15
N GLY A 161 26.70 -12.73 -21.14
CA GLY A 161 26.55 -11.33 -20.71
C GLY A 161 25.56 -11.09 -19.56
N TYR A 162 24.93 -12.15 -19.03
CA TYR A 162 23.99 -12.06 -17.90
C TYR A 162 24.42 -12.90 -16.68
N ASP A 163 25.52 -13.65 -16.78
CA ASP A 163 25.95 -14.62 -15.75
C ASP A 163 26.31 -13.95 -14.41
N ASP A 164 26.59 -12.65 -14.41
CA ASP A 164 26.86 -11.84 -13.22
C ASP A 164 25.62 -11.10 -12.65
N VAL A 165 24.43 -11.36 -13.21
CA VAL A 165 23.18 -10.69 -12.81
C VAL A 165 22.33 -11.58 -11.89
N ALA A 166 21.91 -11.00 -10.77
CA ALA A 166 20.88 -11.51 -9.89
C ALA A 166 19.57 -10.73 -10.08
N VAL A 167 18.44 -11.38 -9.85
CA VAL A 167 17.12 -10.73 -9.83
C VAL A 167 16.39 -11.07 -8.54
N LEU A 168 15.92 -10.06 -7.82
CA LEU A 168 15.00 -10.20 -6.70
C LEU A 168 13.62 -9.70 -7.13
N ALA A 169 12.66 -10.60 -7.30
CA ALA A 169 11.27 -10.26 -7.55
C ALA A 169 10.52 -10.12 -6.22
N VAL A 170 9.87 -8.98 -6.03
CA VAL A 170 9.02 -8.67 -4.88
C VAL A 170 7.69 -8.16 -5.41
N SER A 171 6.71 -9.05 -5.56
CA SER A 171 5.40 -8.70 -6.13
C SER A 171 4.42 -8.13 -5.10
N ALA A 172 4.69 -8.28 -3.80
CA ALA A 172 3.96 -7.62 -2.72
C ALA A 172 4.78 -7.57 -1.42
N PHE A 173 4.46 -6.61 -0.55
CA PHE A 173 4.98 -6.50 0.83
C PHE A 173 4.01 -7.05 1.88
N SER A 174 3.09 -7.92 1.45
CA SER A 174 2.15 -8.65 2.31
C SER A 174 1.84 -10.01 1.70
N PRO A 175 1.51 -11.03 2.51
CA PRO A 175 1.16 -12.34 1.99
C PRO A 175 -0.26 -12.35 1.42
N ASN A 176 -0.53 -13.32 0.54
CA ASN A 176 -1.90 -13.73 0.23
C ASN A 176 -2.34 -14.85 1.17
N GLY A 177 -3.63 -14.93 1.48
CA GLY A 177 -4.21 -15.98 2.32
C GLY A 177 -3.88 -15.85 3.81
N ASP A 178 -4.04 -16.97 4.54
CA ASP A 178 -4.01 -17.00 6.01
C ASP A 178 -2.57 -17.13 6.58
N ILE A 179 -1.67 -16.23 6.21
CA ILE A 179 -0.33 -16.13 6.79
C ILE A 179 -0.32 -14.96 7.77
N SER A 180 0.06 -15.21 9.03
CA SER A 180 0.17 -14.14 10.03
C SER A 180 1.25 -13.14 9.61
N ALA A 181 1.10 -11.85 9.93
CA ALA A 181 2.10 -10.90 9.47
C ALA A 181 3.48 -11.13 10.09
N VAL A 182 3.57 -11.62 11.33
CA VAL A 182 4.86 -11.94 11.95
C VAL A 182 5.54 -13.06 11.17
N ASP A 183 4.82 -14.14 10.86
CA ASP A 183 5.37 -15.26 10.08
C ASP A 183 5.82 -14.79 8.69
N TYR A 184 5.01 -13.94 8.04
CA TYR A 184 5.38 -13.33 6.76
C TYR A 184 6.65 -12.47 6.88
N LEU A 185 6.72 -11.56 7.85
CA LEU A 185 7.85 -10.64 8.00
C LEU A 185 9.16 -11.37 8.31
N VAL A 186 9.10 -12.39 9.17
CA VAL A 186 10.25 -13.24 9.47
C VAL A 186 10.69 -14.01 8.23
N ASP A 187 9.76 -14.60 7.48
CA ASP A 187 10.08 -15.36 6.27
C ASP A 187 10.61 -14.47 5.14
N PHE A 188 10.02 -13.29 4.95
CA PHE A 188 10.49 -12.27 4.01
C PHE A 188 11.93 -11.86 4.34
N GLN A 189 12.18 -11.49 5.60
CA GLN A 189 13.49 -11.09 6.09
C GLN A 189 14.54 -12.19 5.86
N ASP A 190 14.22 -13.44 6.18
CA ASP A 190 15.12 -14.59 5.98
C ASP A 190 15.35 -14.92 4.50
N THR A 191 14.32 -14.79 3.66
CA THR A 191 14.39 -15.06 2.22
C THR A 191 15.32 -14.08 1.52
N VAL A 192 15.18 -12.79 1.81
CA VAL A 192 16.07 -11.74 1.28
C VAL A 192 17.51 -11.96 1.76
N ALA A 193 17.70 -12.24 3.05
CA ALA A 193 19.04 -12.46 3.61
C ALA A 193 19.76 -13.65 2.96
N LYS A 194 19.05 -14.77 2.77
CA LYS A 194 19.58 -15.95 2.08
C LYS A 194 19.90 -15.66 0.62
N PHE A 195 19.04 -14.94 -0.08
CA PHE A 195 19.28 -14.59 -1.48
C PHE A 195 20.51 -13.69 -1.64
N LEU A 196 20.67 -12.66 -0.80
CA LEU A 196 21.85 -11.79 -0.82
C LEU A 196 23.14 -12.58 -0.48
N ALA A 197 23.08 -13.50 0.48
CA ALA A 197 24.21 -14.38 0.79
C ALA A 197 24.59 -15.27 -0.40
N GLU A 198 23.62 -15.86 -1.09
CA GLU A 198 23.85 -16.66 -2.30
C GLU A 198 24.40 -15.80 -3.45
N CYS A 199 23.89 -14.58 -3.64
CA CYS A 199 24.43 -13.63 -4.63
C CYS A 199 25.93 -13.39 -4.40
N LYS A 200 26.32 -13.16 -3.15
CA LYS A 200 27.72 -12.98 -2.76
C LYS A 200 28.55 -14.24 -3.02
N GLN A 201 28.04 -15.41 -2.64
CA GLN A 201 28.71 -16.70 -2.88
C GLN A 201 28.92 -16.98 -4.38
N GLN A 202 27.94 -16.66 -5.21
CA GLN A 202 27.96 -16.83 -6.66
C GLN A 202 28.66 -15.68 -7.40
N ASN A 203 29.27 -14.73 -6.67
CA ASN A 203 29.97 -13.56 -7.21
C ASN A 203 29.12 -12.70 -8.17
N LYS A 204 27.82 -12.60 -7.92
CA LYS A 204 26.94 -11.70 -8.69
C LYS A 204 27.39 -10.26 -8.50
N LYS A 205 27.30 -9.48 -9.58
CA LYS A 205 27.77 -8.10 -9.68
C LYS A 205 26.65 -7.09 -9.83
N LYS A 206 25.53 -7.49 -10.42
CA LYS A 206 24.38 -6.61 -10.66
C LYS A 206 23.12 -7.21 -10.05
N LEU A 207 22.23 -6.35 -9.58
CA LEU A 207 20.93 -6.72 -9.03
C LEU A 207 19.81 -5.97 -9.75
N VAL A 208 18.87 -6.72 -10.33
CA VAL A 208 17.56 -6.21 -10.73
C VAL A 208 16.59 -6.47 -9.59
N ILE A 209 15.88 -5.44 -9.14
CA ILE A 209 14.79 -5.56 -8.17
C ILE A 209 13.49 -5.34 -8.93
N ASP A 210 12.75 -6.42 -9.17
CA ASP A 210 11.49 -6.38 -9.90
C ASP A 210 10.33 -6.17 -8.93
N VAL A 211 9.73 -4.98 -8.98
CA VAL A 211 8.54 -4.59 -8.21
C VAL A 211 7.33 -4.32 -9.11
N SER A 212 7.33 -4.90 -10.33
CA SER A 212 6.19 -4.80 -11.24
C SER A 212 4.92 -5.35 -10.58
N ALA A 213 3.78 -4.68 -10.77
CA ALA A 213 2.50 -5.00 -10.13
C ALA A 213 2.48 -4.97 -8.58
N ASN A 214 3.50 -4.41 -7.92
CA ASN A 214 3.56 -4.38 -6.45
C ASN A 214 2.74 -3.23 -5.84
N GLY A 215 1.55 -3.56 -5.34
CA GLY A 215 0.65 -2.59 -4.69
C GLY A 215 1.02 -2.17 -3.26
N GLY A 216 2.08 -2.73 -2.68
CA GLY A 216 2.53 -2.45 -1.31
C GLY A 216 2.24 -3.59 -0.33
N GLY A 217 1.94 -3.24 0.93
CA GLY A 217 1.78 -4.19 2.04
C GLY A 217 2.26 -3.60 3.36
N PHE A 218 2.90 -4.39 4.22
CA PHE A 218 3.39 -3.91 5.51
C PHE A 218 4.56 -2.93 5.33
N VAL A 219 4.39 -1.69 5.81
CA VAL A 219 5.39 -0.61 5.71
C VAL A 219 6.78 -1.07 6.16
N VAL A 220 6.85 -1.79 7.28
CA VAL A 220 8.11 -2.31 7.83
C VAL A 220 8.85 -3.25 6.88
N ALA A 221 8.16 -3.99 6.00
CA ALA A 221 8.80 -4.88 5.03
C ALA A 221 9.54 -4.10 3.92
N GLY A 222 9.05 -2.91 3.55
CA GLY A 222 9.75 -2.01 2.62
C GLY A 222 11.05 -1.47 3.22
N TYR A 223 11.00 -1.02 4.48
CA TYR A 223 12.19 -0.58 5.22
C TYR A 223 13.16 -1.74 5.49
N GLU A 224 12.64 -2.94 5.75
CA GLU A 224 13.45 -4.16 5.93
C GLU A 224 14.24 -4.49 4.67
N LEU A 225 13.59 -4.44 3.50
CA LEU A 225 14.26 -4.68 2.23
C LEU A 225 15.37 -3.66 1.97
N PHE A 226 15.07 -2.38 2.21
CA PHE A 226 16.06 -1.31 2.09
C PHE A 226 17.27 -1.54 3.01
N ALA A 227 17.01 -1.84 4.28
CA ALA A 227 18.05 -2.06 5.29
C ALA A 227 18.91 -3.30 5.01
N GLN A 228 18.38 -4.33 4.36
CA GLN A 228 19.19 -5.49 3.95
C GLN A 228 20.05 -5.23 2.71
N ILE A 229 19.56 -4.44 1.75
CA ILE A 229 20.31 -4.14 0.53
C ILE A 229 21.42 -3.10 0.81
N PHE A 230 21.09 -2.06 1.58
CA PHE A 230 22.00 -0.97 1.95
C PHE A 230 22.07 -0.77 3.47
N PRO A 231 22.65 -1.71 4.22
CA PRO A 231 22.69 -1.70 5.70
C PRO A 231 23.42 -0.49 6.31
N ASP A 232 24.34 0.13 5.57
CA ASP A 232 25.08 1.30 6.03
C ASP A 232 24.33 2.63 5.76
N ALA A 233 23.21 2.59 5.04
CA ALA A 233 22.40 3.77 4.73
C ALA A 233 21.22 3.90 5.71
N PRO A 234 21.12 4.98 6.50
CA PRO A 234 19.98 5.17 7.38
C PRO A 234 18.74 5.53 6.56
N PHE A 235 17.65 4.79 6.68
CA PHE A 235 16.40 5.16 6.03
C PHE A 235 15.83 6.47 6.63
N PHE A 236 15.16 7.25 5.80
CA PHE A 236 14.44 8.45 6.22
C PHE A 236 12.95 8.18 6.24
N GLN A 237 12.26 8.76 7.20
CA GLN A 237 10.81 8.79 7.26
C GLN A 237 10.36 10.17 7.76
N ALA A 238 9.36 10.72 7.11
CA ALA A 238 8.65 11.89 7.59
C ALA A 238 7.25 11.87 7.01
N ASP A 239 6.27 11.98 7.89
CA ASP A 239 4.88 11.83 7.55
C ASP A 239 4.03 12.87 8.26
N ASN A 240 2.86 13.20 7.74
CA ASN A 240 1.86 13.98 8.48
C ASN A 240 0.43 13.58 8.10
N MET A 241 -0.53 14.02 8.90
CA MET A 241 -1.95 13.73 8.71
C MET A 241 -2.72 15.04 8.59
N ARG A 242 -3.79 15.08 7.79
CA ARG A 242 -4.62 16.28 7.68
C ARG A 242 -5.30 16.56 9.02
N LEU A 243 -5.13 17.78 9.55
CA LEU A 243 -5.60 18.15 10.87
C LEU A 243 -7.07 18.60 10.82
N THR A 244 -7.99 17.65 10.92
CA THR A 244 -9.43 17.93 11.04
C THR A 244 -9.84 18.11 12.51
N LYS A 245 -11.05 18.66 12.75
CA LYS A 245 -11.56 18.79 14.14
C LYS A 245 -11.84 17.42 14.73
N SER A 246 -12.33 16.48 13.93
CA SER A 246 -12.54 15.09 14.34
C SER A 246 -11.23 14.39 14.76
N LEU A 247 -10.16 14.54 13.98
CA LEU A 247 -8.84 13.96 14.32
C LEU A 247 -8.29 14.57 15.62
N ALA A 248 -8.38 15.90 15.77
CA ALA A 248 -7.95 16.57 16.99
C ALA A 248 -8.74 16.08 18.22
N LEU A 249 -10.05 15.89 18.11
CA LEU A 249 -10.88 15.37 19.19
C LEU A 249 -10.56 13.91 19.53
N MET A 250 -10.30 13.07 18.52
CA MET A 250 -9.83 11.69 18.71
C MET A 250 -8.51 11.69 19.49
N ALA A 251 -7.54 12.51 19.08
CA ALA A 251 -6.24 12.61 19.75
C ALA A 251 -6.37 13.09 21.21
N GLN A 252 -7.15 14.15 21.44
CA GLN A 252 -7.40 14.70 22.80
C GLN A 252 -8.10 13.68 23.70
N THR A 253 -9.08 12.96 23.16
CA THR A 253 -9.81 11.94 23.91
C THR A 253 -8.88 10.78 24.27
N SER A 254 -8.13 10.26 23.31
CA SER A 254 -7.17 9.17 23.53
C SER A 254 -6.06 9.58 24.51
N GLY A 255 -5.53 10.80 24.40
CA GLY A 255 -4.53 11.31 25.33
C GLY A 255 -5.02 11.40 26.78
N ARG A 256 -6.28 11.77 27.01
CA ARG A 256 -6.89 11.80 28.36
C ARG A 256 -7.09 10.41 28.95
N PHE A 257 -7.29 9.39 28.11
CA PHE A 257 -7.50 8.00 28.54
C PHE A 257 -6.31 7.09 28.20
N LEU A 258 -5.11 7.67 28.06
CA LEU A 258 -3.94 6.97 27.53
C LEU A 258 -3.61 5.71 28.32
N ASP A 259 -3.58 5.80 29.65
CA ASP A 259 -3.26 4.67 30.52
C ASP A 259 -4.31 3.55 30.42
N GLN A 260 -5.59 3.89 30.29
CA GLN A 260 -6.67 2.92 30.15
C GLN A 260 -6.62 2.21 28.79
N ILE A 261 -6.32 2.95 27.72
CA ILE A 261 -6.19 2.39 26.36
C ILE A 261 -4.95 1.50 26.28
N ALA A 262 -3.80 1.96 26.78
CA ALA A 262 -2.54 1.23 26.70
C ALA A 262 -2.56 -0.09 27.50
N ASN A 263 -3.17 -0.08 28.69
CA ASN A 263 -3.23 -1.24 29.58
C ASN A 263 -4.49 -2.10 29.41
N PHE A 264 -5.24 -1.91 28.32
CA PHE A 264 -6.41 -2.73 28.06
C PHE A 264 -5.98 -4.16 27.69
N ASN A 265 -6.21 -5.12 28.60
CA ASN A 265 -5.85 -6.53 28.42
C ASN A 265 -6.93 -7.37 27.70
N GLY A 266 -7.88 -6.74 27.00
CA GLY A 266 -8.91 -7.44 26.24
C GLY A 266 -8.47 -7.76 24.82
N SER A 267 -7.37 -8.49 24.66
CA SER A 267 -6.93 -8.97 23.34
C SER A 267 -7.76 -10.19 22.92
N GLY A 268 -8.85 -9.95 22.19
CA GLY A 268 -9.66 -11.01 21.59
C GLY A 268 -10.95 -10.47 20.97
N SER A 269 -11.42 -11.10 19.89
CA SER A 269 -12.73 -10.88 19.27
C SER A 269 -13.92 -11.16 20.19
N GLU A 270 -13.66 -11.65 21.40
CA GLU A 270 -14.58 -11.66 22.53
C GLU A 270 -13.86 -10.94 23.68
N VAL A 271 -14.07 -9.63 23.78
CA VAL A 271 -13.83 -8.95 25.05
C VAL A 271 -14.64 -9.75 26.08
N ASN A 272 -13.99 -10.30 27.09
CA ASN A 272 -14.66 -10.90 28.25
C ASN A 272 -15.35 -9.75 29.04
N VAL A 273 -16.37 -9.13 28.42
CA VAL A 273 -17.12 -8.01 28.99
C VAL A 273 -18.04 -8.45 30.13
N GLU A 274 -18.06 -9.76 30.44
CA GLU A 274 -18.88 -10.34 31.50
C GLU A 274 -18.44 -9.95 32.92
N GLN A 275 -17.28 -9.30 33.09
CA GLN A 275 -16.81 -8.82 34.40
C GLN A 275 -17.11 -7.35 34.71
N ALA A 276 -17.66 -6.58 33.77
CA ALA A 276 -18.03 -5.18 34.03
C ALA A 276 -19.41 -5.07 34.71
N SER A 277 -19.45 -4.28 35.79
CA SER A 277 -20.57 -4.21 36.75
C SER A 277 -21.90 -3.71 36.18
N ASP A 278 -21.88 -3.01 35.03
CA ASP A 278 -23.07 -2.53 34.32
C ASP A 278 -22.81 -2.28 32.82
N ALA A 279 -23.87 -1.92 32.08
CA ALA A 279 -23.82 -1.70 30.63
C ALA A 279 -22.96 -0.50 30.21
N ALA A 280 -22.82 0.53 31.04
CA ALA A 280 -22.01 1.70 30.72
C ALA A 280 -20.53 1.36 30.82
N ALA A 281 -20.12 0.63 31.87
CA ALA A 281 -18.76 0.12 32.02
C ALA A 281 -18.37 -0.82 30.86
N ARG A 282 -19.30 -1.67 30.40
CA ARG A 282 -19.11 -2.53 29.21
C ARG A 282 -18.84 -1.72 27.94
N THR A 283 -19.67 -0.70 27.70
CA THR A 283 -19.54 0.17 26.52
C THR A 283 -18.22 0.95 26.55
N GLN A 284 -17.81 1.42 27.72
CA GLN A 284 -16.52 2.10 27.90
C GLN A 284 -15.32 1.17 27.63
N ALA A 285 -15.36 -0.06 28.14
CA ALA A 285 -14.33 -1.06 27.88
C ALA A 285 -14.19 -1.38 26.39
N GLN A 286 -15.32 -1.50 25.67
CA GLN A 286 -15.32 -1.67 24.21
C GLN A 286 -14.69 -0.48 23.49
N ALA A 287 -14.99 0.75 23.91
CA ALA A 287 -14.38 1.95 23.34
C ALA A 287 -12.85 1.95 23.52
N PHE A 288 -12.33 1.55 24.69
CA PHE A 288 -10.88 1.42 24.88
C PHE A 288 -10.26 0.35 23.97
N ALA A 289 -10.92 -0.82 23.81
CA ALA A 289 -10.47 -1.86 22.90
C ALA A 289 -10.37 -1.37 21.44
N ILE A 290 -11.39 -0.65 20.97
CA ILE A 290 -11.44 -0.09 19.61
C ILE A 290 -10.31 0.92 19.40
N LEU A 291 -10.11 1.85 20.34
CA LEU A 291 -9.06 2.87 20.21
C LEU A 291 -7.66 2.24 20.32
N GLN A 292 -7.47 1.19 21.13
CA GLN A 292 -6.19 0.48 21.26
C GLN A 292 -5.78 -0.19 19.94
N GLN A 293 -6.74 -0.71 19.17
CA GLN A 293 -6.50 -1.39 17.89
C GLN A 293 -6.61 -0.47 16.66
N SER A 294 -6.92 0.81 16.87
CA SER A 294 -7.19 1.73 15.77
C SER A 294 -5.92 2.12 15.02
N SER A 295 -5.96 1.94 13.70
CA SER A 295 -4.92 2.41 12.75
C SER A 295 -4.75 3.93 12.74
N ILE A 296 -5.77 4.69 13.19
CA ILE A 296 -5.73 6.15 13.33
C ILE A 296 -5.07 6.53 14.66
N ILE A 297 -5.53 5.94 15.76
CA ILE A 297 -5.08 6.32 17.10
C ILE A 297 -3.61 5.97 17.34
N SER A 298 -3.09 4.90 16.72
CA SER A 298 -1.67 4.55 16.82
C SER A 298 -0.72 5.66 16.34
N ASN A 299 -1.20 6.58 15.50
CA ASN A 299 -0.46 7.76 15.04
C ASN A 299 -0.63 8.99 15.95
N LEU A 300 -1.44 8.90 17.01
CA LEU A 300 -1.83 10.02 17.87
C LEU A 300 -1.47 9.79 19.34
N VAL A 301 -0.74 8.71 19.64
CA VAL A 301 -0.37 8.33 21.00
C VAL A 301 0.93 9.04 21.42
N PRO A 302 0.90 9.88 22.48
CA PRO A 302 2.11 10.46 23.05
C PRO A 302 3.12 9.38 23.46
N GLY A 303 4.37 9.54 23.03
CA GLY A 303 5.46 8.57 23.22
C GLY A 303 5.48 7.43 22.21
N GLY A 304 4.43 7.26 21.39
CA GLY A 304 4.32 6.23 20.36
C GLY A 304 4.80 6.66 18.97
N VAL A 305 5.07 7.95 18.78
CA VAL A 305 5.58 8.52 17.51
C VAL A 305 6.76 9.45 17.78
N LEU A 306 7.65 9.55 16.79
CA LEU A 306 8.87 10.35 16.84
C LEU A 306 8.74 11.55 15.90
N THR A 307 9.55 12.57 16.06
CA THR A 307 9.84 13.54 15.00
C THR A 307 10.80 12.91 13.97
N PRO A 308 10.90 13.45 12.74
CA PRO A 308 11.82 12.91 11.71
C PRO A 308 13.32 12.91 12.08
N ASP A 309 13.73 13.65 13.11
CA ASP A 309 15.08 13.63 13.68
C ASP A 309 15.23 12.66 14.88
N GLY A 310 14.19 11.87 15.18
CA GLY A 310 14.23 10.77 16.15
C GLY A 310 13.88 11.15 17.60
N ARG A 311 13.35 12.34 17.86
CA ARG A 311 12.91 12.75 19.20
C ARG A 311 11.46 12.31 19.45
N ASN A 312 11.18 11.75 20.62
CA ASN A 312 9.80 11.39 21.00
C ASN A 312 8.89 12.63 21.04
N LEU A 313 7.69 12.50 20.46
CA LEU A 313 6.57 13.42 20.66
C LEU A 313 5.81 12.95 21.90
N THR A 314 5.85 13.71 22.99
CA THR A 314 5.47 13.31 24.34
C THR A 314 4.13 13.87 24.81
N SER A 315 3.47 14.70 24.01
CA SER A 315 2.12 15.20 24.30
C SER A 315 1.24 15.25 23.06
N VAL A 316 -0.08 15.29 23.26
CA VAL A 316 -1.06 15.47 22.17
C VAL A 316 -0.84 16.81 21.46
N ASP A 317 -0.50 17.87 22.19
CA ASP A 317 -0.26 19.19 21.61
C ASP A 317 0.96 19.20 20.68
N GLU A 318 2.02 18.46 21.02
CA GLU A 318 3.17 18.29 20.12
C GLU A 318 2.80 17.55 18.83
N ILE A 319 1.97 16.50 18.92
CA ILE A 319 1.52 15.72 17.74
C ILE A 319 0.61 16.59 16.86
N LEU A 320 -0.33 17.32 17.45
CA LEU A 320 -1.28 18.17 16.74
C LEU A 320 -0.70 19.54 16.33
N ALA A 321 0.57 19.83 16.66
CA ALA A 321 1.19 21.10 16.33
C ALA A 321 1.08 21.37 14.82
N PRO A 322 0.36 22.43 14.41
CA PRO A 322 -0.11 22.54 13.04
C PRO A 322 1.02 22.89 12.07
N VAL A 323 1.06 22.18 10.95
CA VAL A 323 1.88 22.51 9.79
C VAL A 323 0.98 22.98 8.66
N SER A 324 1.16 24.23 8.23
CA SER A 324 0.40 24.78 7.11
C SER A 324 1.09 24.47 5.77
N LEU A 325 0.40 23.73 4.91
CA LEU A 325 0.87 23.39 3.57
C LEU A 325 -0.24 23.67 2.57
N MET A 326 0.07 24.44 1.51
CA MET A 326 -0.85 24.67 0.38
C MET A 326 -2.26 25.16 0.75
N GLY A 327 -2.38 25.91 1.85
CA GLY A 327 -3.67 26.44 2.34
C GLY A 327 -4.46 25.49 3.25
N ASP A 328 -3.95 24.28 3.50
CA ASP A 328 -4.47 23.31 4.46
C ASP A 328 -3.58 23.23 5.71
N THR A 329 -4.10 22.58 6.75
CA THR A 329 -3.39 22.34 8.01
C THR A 329 -3.22 20.85 8.26
N PHE A 330 -2.03 20.46 8.70
CA PHE A 330 -1.62 19.09 9.00
C PHE A 330 -1.06 18.99 10.42
N THR A 331 -0.97 17.77 10.96
CA THR A 331 -0.24 17.49 12.20
C THR A 331 1.25 17.81 12.05
N ALA A 332 1.98 17.77 13.17
CA ALA A 332 3.44 17.79 13.13
C ALA A 332 3.97 16.66 12.24
N TYR A 333 5.14 16.86 11.64
CA TYR A 333 5.83 15.78 10.97
C TYR A 333 6.21 14.72 12.00
N GLN A 334 5.98 13.47 11.64
CA GLN A 334 6.26 12.34 12.50
C GLN A 334 6.93 11.20 11.74
N ASP A 335 7.62 10.37 12.50
CA ASP A 335 8.24 9.11 12.12
C ASP A 335 7.67 7.98 12.99
N ALA A 336 7.47 6.82 12.38
CA ALA A 336 7.05 5.61 13.08
C ALA A 336 8.29 4.96 13.71
N PRO A 337 8.21 4.48 14.96
CA PRO A 337 9.36 3.92 15.66
C PRO A 337 9.66 2.48 15.21
N LEU A 338 9.94 2.28 13.92
CA LEU A 338 10.20 0.97 13.29
C LEU A 338 11.45 0.28 13.82
N ASN A 339 12.31 1.01 14.53
CA ASN A 339 13.52 0.51 15.16
C ASN A 339 13.31 -0.03 16.59
N MET A 340 12.06 -0.05 17.08
CA MET A 340 11.74 -0.64 18.37
C MET A 340 11.95 -2.15 18.33
N THR A 341 12.74 -2.64 19.29
CA THR A 341 13.10 -4.05 19.37
C THR A 341 11.97 -4.86 19.98
N SER A 342 11.66 -6.02 19.39
CA SER A 342 10.71 -6.97 19.97
C SER A 342 11.29 -8.38 20.05
N ALA A 343 10.64 -9.27 20.79
CA ALA A 343 11.01 -10.68 20.83
C ALA A 343 10.72 -11.39 19.49
N ASP A 344 9.69 -10.92 18.77
CA ASP A 344 9.13 -11.62 17.62
C ASP A 344 9.75 -11.18 16.29
N PHE A 345 10.08 -9.89 16.15
CA PHE A 345 10.68 -9.32 14.94
C PHE A 345 11.60 -8.13 15.29
N ASN A 346 12.77 -8.08 14.67
CA ASN A 346 13.66 -6.92 14.72
C ASN A 346 14.04 -6.54 13.29
N LEU A 347 13.83 -5.28 12.94
CA LEU A 347 14.27 -4.72 11.67
C LEU A 347 15.79 -4.89 11.54
N THR A 348 16.28 -5.20 10.35
CA THR A 348 17.71 -5.24 10.06
C THR A 348 18.38 -3.92 10.47
N GLY A 349 19.47 -4.03 11.26
CA GLY A 349 20.13 -2.88 11.89
C GLY A 349 19.68 -2.58 13.32
N THR A 350 18.75 -3.35 13.88
CA THR A 350 18.20 -3.13 15.23
C THR A 350 18.16 -4.41 16.07
N GLY A 351 18.13 -4.28 17.40
CA GLY A 351 17.95 -5.40 18.34
C GLY A 351 18.88 -6.59 18.06
N THR A 352 18.29 -7.78 17.91
CA THR A 352 19.03 -9.01 17.61
C THR A 352 19.67 -9.05 16.22
N ARG A 353 19.34 -8.08 15.34
CA ARG A 353 19.88 -7.92 13.98
C ARG A 353 20.69 -6.62 13.82
N ALA A 354 21.24 -6.09 14.90
CA ALA A 354 22.00 -4.83 14.91
C ALA A 354 23.29 -4.84 14.06
N ASN A 355 23.83 -6.01 13.71
CA ASN A 355 25.07 -6.16 12.96
C ASN A 355 24.83 -6.93 11.65
N PRO A 356 24.17 -6.31 10.64
CA PRO A 356 23.97 -6.96 9.36
C PRO A 356 25.28 -7.19 8.60
N PRO A 357 25.31 -8.15 7.66
CA PRO A 357 26.40 -8.27 6.70
C PRO A 357 26.54 -6.99 5.86
N PRO A 358 27.73 -6.67 5.32
CA PRO A 358 27.90 -5.52 4.44
C PRO A 358 27.10 -5.68 3.15
N ALA A 359 26.76 -4.55 2.52
CA ALA A 359 26.06 -4.50 1.24
C ALA A 359 26.74 -5.41 0.19
N VAL A 360 25.94 -6.17 -0.55
CA VAL A 360 26.44 -7.09 -1.60
C VAL A 360 26.69 -6.33 -2.92
N PHE A 361 25.89 -5.31 -3.20
CA PHE A 361 25.91 -4.54 -4.43
C PHE A 361 26.15 -3.05 -4.11
N ALA A 362 26.88 -2.35 -4.98
CA ALA A 362 26.94 -0.89 -4.90
C ALA A 362 25.67 -0.28 -5.52
N PRO A 363 25.26 0.94 -5.12
CA PRO A 363 24.08 1.61 -5.69
C PRO A 363 24.03 1.65 -7.23
N ALA A 364 25.19 1.85 -7.88
CA ALA A 364 25.30 1.90 -9.34
C ALA A 364 25.05 0.55 -10.04
N ASP A 365 25.14 -0.56 -9.29
CA ASP A 365 24.94 -1.92 -9.78
C ASP A 365 23.55 -2.47 -9.43
N VAL A 366 22.66 -1.63 -8.91
CA VAL A 366 21.26 -1.97 -8.59
C VAL A 366 20.31 -1.18 -9.47
N VAL A 367 19.30 -1.85 -10.02
CA VAL A 367 18.20 -1.21 -10.76
C VAL A 367 16.84 -1.70 -10.28
N ILE A 368 15.89 -0.78 -10.10
CA ILE A 368 14.48 -1.16 -9.93
C ILE A 368 13.83 -1.31 -11.31
N LEU A 369 13.22 -2.46 -11.56
CA LEU A 369 12.26 -2.69 -12.64
C LEU A 369 10.85 -2.51 -12.11
N THR A 370 10.05 -1.72 -12.81
CA THR A 370 8.65 -1.47 -12.46
C THR A 370 7.82 -1.24 -13.73
N ASP A 371 6.53 -1.53 -13.66
CA ASP A 371 5.51 -1.15 -14.65
C ASP A 371 4.76 0.12 -14.23
N GLY A 372 5.29 0.87 -13.26
CA GLY A 372 4.70 2.11 -12.76
C GLY A 372 3.53 1.90 -11.81
N THR A 373 3.05 0.68 -11.57
CA THR A 373 1.93 0.43 -10.64
C THR A 373 2.39 0.25 -9.19
N CYS A 374 3.67 0.45 -8.91
CA CYS A 374 4.22 0.47 -7.57
C CYS A 374 3.44 1.47 -6.68
N GLY A 375 2.94 1.01 -5.53
CA GLY A 375 2.15 1.83 -4.60
C GLY A 375 2.37 1.48 -3.13
N SER A 376 1.90 2.36 -2.24
CA SER A 376 1.96 2.21 -0.78
C SER A 376 3.40 1.89 -0.32
N THR A 377 3.62 0.82 0.42
CA THR A 377 4.96 0.39 0.87
C THR A 377 5.98 0.26 -0.27
N CYS A 378 5.56 -0.13 -1.48
CA CYS A 378 6.45 -0.18 -2.63
C CYS A 378 7.01 1.21 -2.98
N THR A 379 6.19 2.27 -2.85
CA THR A 379 6.62 3.65 -3.03
C THR A 379 7.69 4.02 -2.02
N LEU A 380 7.47 3.74 -0.72
CA LEU A 380 8.41 4.08 0.34
C LEU A 380 9.77 3.43 0.09
N PHE A 381 9.76 2.13 -0.21
CA PHE A 381 10.97 1.40 -0.59
C PHE A 381 11.63 2.01 -1.83
N SER A 382 10.87 2.18 -2.92
CA SER A 382 11.40 2.66 -4.19
C SER A 382 12.01 4.05 -4.06
N TYR A 383 11.38 4.98 -3.32
CA TYR A 383 11.92 6.32 -3.12
C TYR A 383 13.10 6.39 -2.17
N LEU A 384 13.22 5.51 -1.18
CA LEU A 384 14.48 5.37 -0.45
C LEU A 384 15.61 4.97 -1.40
N MET A 385 15.36 4.00 -2.28
CA MET A 385 16.35 3.53 -3.25
C MET A 385 16.71 4.64 -4.28
N ILE A 386 15.71 5.30 -4.85
CA ILE A 386 15.86 6.28 -5.93
C ILE A 386 16.39 7.62 -5.41
N LEU A 387 15.75 8.19 -4.40
CA LEU A 387 15.99 9.57 -3.95
C LEU A 387 17.10 9.66 -2.90
N GLN A 388 17.27 8.63 -2.08
CA GLN A 388 18.26 8.67 -0.99
C GLN A 388 19.58 8.00 -1.37
N VAL A 389 19.53 6.87 -2.05
CA VAL A 389 20.71 6.08 -2.43
C VAL A 389 21.14 6.32 -3.88
N GLY A 390 20.24 6.81 -4.73
CA GLY A 390 20.56 7.19 -6.11
C GLY A 390 20.73 6.00 -7.04
N ILE A 391 19.94 4.94 -6.87
CA ILE A 391 19.95 3.83 -7.83
C ILE A 391 19.30 4.22 -9.17
N GLN A 392 19.46 3.37 -10.18
CA GLN A 392 18.75 3.51 -11.44
C GLN A 392 17.35 2.86 -11.42
N THR A 393 16.47 3.30 -12.31
CA THR A 393 15.15 2.71 -12.54
C THR A 393 14.87 2.49 -14.01
N THR A 394 14.23 1.37 -14.32
CA THR A 394 13.68 1.08 -15.64
C THR A 394 12.19 0.82 -15.51
N SER A 395 11.38 1.62 -16.21
CA SER A 395 9.94 1.39 -16.32
C SER A 395 9.61 0.61 -17.59
N ILE A 396 8.67 -0.33 -17.53
CA ILE A 396 8.18 -1.08 -18.70
C ILE A 396 6.75 -0.69 -19.07
N GLY A 397 6.46 -0.60 -20.37
CA GLY A 397 5.11 -0.40 -20.90
C GLY A 397 4.73 1.07 -21.03
N GLY A 398 3.52 1.40 -20.56
CA GLY A 398 2.85 2.69 -20.72
C GLY A 398 2.14 2.86 -22.06
N ARG A 399 1.51 4.02 -22.26
CA ARG A 399 0.78 4.40 -23.48
C ARG A 399 1.68 4.31 -24.71
N PRO A 400 1.14 4.06 -25.92
CA PRO A 400 1.92 3.85 -27.14
C PRO A 400 2.53 5.16 -27.71
N GLN A 401 3.37 5.81 -26.92
CA GLN A 401 4.04 7.07 -27.23
C GLN A 401 5.49 7.09 -26.74
N THR A 402 6.32 7.91 -27.37
CA THR A 402 7.71 8.14 -26.94
C THR A 402 7.77 9.00 -25.68
N GLY A 403 8.94 9.03 -25.02
CA GLY A 403 9.18 9.86 -23.83
C GLY A 403 9.26 9.06 -22.53
N PRO A 404 9.50 9.75 -21.40
CA PRO A 404 9.66 9.13 -20.10
C PRO A 404 8.33 8.54 -19.60
N MET A 405 8.43 7.70 -18.58
CA MET A 405 7.31 7.17 -17.82
C MET A 405 7.69 7.24 -16.34
N GLN A 406 6.72 7.53 -15.49
CA GLN A 406 6.92 7.58 -14.05
C GLN A 406 7.29 6.19 -13.50
N SER A 407 8.27 6.13 -12.59
CA SER A 407 8.65 4.86 -11.96
C SER A 407 7.64 4.38 -10.91
N VAL A 408 6.91 5.30 -10.27
CA VAL A 408 5.96 4.99 -9.19
C VAL A 408 4.69 5.80 -9.43
N GLY A 409 3.61 5.14 -9.80
CA GLY A 409 2.35 5.81 -10.18
C GLY A 409 1.11 5.27 -9.45
N GLY A 410 1.31 4.47 -8.41
CA GLY A 410 0.29 4.13 -7.41
C GLY A 410 0.13 5.21 -6.34
N VAL A 411 -0.62 4.90 -5.27
CA VAL A 411 -0.77 5.80 -4.12
C VAL A 411 0.57 5.91 -3.39
N GLU A 412 1.07 7.12 -3.16
CA GLU A 412 2.41 7.39 -2.63
C GLU A 412 2.35 7.95 -1.19
N GLY A 413 1.37 7.49 -0.43
CA GLY A 413 1.24 7.76 1.01
C GLY A 413 1.87 6.68 1.88
N ALA A 414 1.97 6.97 3.18
CA ALA A 414 2.57 6.06 4.16
C ALA A 414 1.55 5.13 4.82
N GLN A 415 0.26 5.50 4.87
CA GLN A 415 -0.77 4.68 5.51
C GLN A 415 -2.18 5.07 5.07
N ILE A 416 -3.01 4.06 4.80
CA ILE A 416 -4.44 4.23 4.57
C ILE A 416 -5.23 4.08 5.87
N PHE A 417 -6.33 4.81 5.99
CA PHE A 417 -7.34 4.64 7.04
C PHE A 417 -8.62 4.13 6.42
N TYR A 418 -9.03 2.92 6.81
CA TYR A 418 -10.27 2.33 6.36
C TYR A 418 -11.47 3.09 6.91
N PHE A 419 -12.54 3.20 6.13
CA PHE A 419 -13.75 3.89 6.60
C PHE A 419 -14.34 3.24 7.85
N GLN A 420 -14.22 1.92 7.99
CA GLN A 420 -14.70 1.19 9.17
C GLN A 420 -13.92 1.62 10.42
N ASP A 421 -12.60 1.69 10.34
CA ASP A 421 -11.73 2.13 11.44
C ASP A 421 -12.01 3.59 11.83
N ILE A 422 -12.24 4.47 10.84
CA ILE A 422 -12.57 5.88 11.08
C ILE A 422 -13.90 6.00 11.83
N SER A 423 -14.92 5.27 11.38
CA SER A 423 -16.25 5.28 12.02
C SER A 423 -16.19 4.69 13.42
N ALA A 424 -15.53 3.53 13.59
CA ALA A 424 -15.35 2.90 14.90
C ALA A 424 -14.58 3.79 15.90
N ALA A 425 -13.51 4.45 15.44
CA ALA A 425 -12.77 5.41 16.25
C ALA A 425 -13.62 6.63 16.63
N ALA A 426 -14.50 7.09 15.74
CA ALA A 426 -15.45 8.16 16.03
C ALA A 426 -16.48 7.74 17.10
N THR A 427 -17.08 6.56 16.95
CA THR A 427 -18.00 5.98 17.95
C THR A 427 -17.34 5.87 19.32
N ALA A 428 -16.16 5.26 19.38
CA ALA A 428 -15.41 5.10 20.62
C ALA A 428 -15.04 6.45 21.26
N THR A 429 -14.69 7.45 20.43
CA THR A 429 -14.41 8.81 20.88
C THR A 429 -15.65 9.46 21.51
N LEU A 430 -16.83 9.33 20.89
CA LEU A 430 -18.08 9.88 21.42
C LEU A 430 -18.55 9.20 22.70
N ILE A 431 -18.35 7.88 22.83
CA ILE A 431 -18.61 7.13 24.08
C ILE A 431 -17.78 7.71 25.25
N LEU A 432 -16.51 8.02 25.00
CA LEU A 432 -15.59 8.55 26.01
C LEU A 432 -15.70 10.08 26.21
N SER A 433 -16.36 10.76 25.27
CA SER A 433 -16.53 12.21 25.24
C SER A 433 -17.97 12.63 24.91
N PRO A 434 -18.99 12.20 25.70
CA PRO A 434 -20.40 12.37 25.33
C PRO A 434 -20.81 13.85 25.18
N ALA A 435 -20.13 14.77 25.87
CA ALA A 435 -20.37 16.21 25.73
C ALA A 435 -20.05 16.75 24.32
N ASN A 436 -19.26 16.03 23.53
CA ASN A 436 -18.93 16.38 22.14
C ASN A 436 -19.86 15.72 21.12
N ASN A 437 -20.87 14.97 21.56
CA ASN A 437 -21.91 14.43 20.68
C ASN A 437 -22.90 15.54 20.31
N VAL A 438 -22.46 16.45 19.47
CA VAL A 438 -23.24 17.56 18.93
C VAL A 438 -23.72 17.15 17.54
N THR A 439 -25.03 17.26 17.31
CA THR A 439 -25.66 17.04 16.00
C THR A 439 -24.96 17.87 14.92
N ASP A 440 -24.76 17.27 13.75
CA ASP A 440 -24.07 17.87 12.58
C ASP A 440 -22.58 18.19 12.78
N SER A 441 -21.94 17.73 13.87
CA SER A 441 -20.48 17.84 14.02
C SER A 441 -19.74 16.84 13.11
N GLU A 442 -18.50 17.17 12.73
CA GLU A 442 -17.65 16.29 11.90
C GLU A 442 -17.53 14.88 12.50
N ILE A 443 -17.38 14.75 13.81
CA ILE A 443 -17.23 13.47 14.49
C ILE A 443 -18.55 12.67 14.52
N ALA A 444 -19.70 13.34 14.66
CA ALA A 444 -21.01 12.68 14.62
C ALA A 444 -21.31 12.12 13.23
N LEU A 445 -20.97 12.84 12.16
CA LEU A 445 -21.12 12.35 10.78
C LEU A 445 -20.25 11.11 10.49
N LEU A 446 -19.07 11.00 11.11
CA LEU A 446 -18.21 9.82 10.99
C LEU A 446 -18.79 8.63 11.78
N ASP A 447 -19.35 8.88 12.96
CA ASP A 447 -20.04 7.88 13.79
C ASP A 447 -21.30 7.32 13.09
N GLU A 448 -22.07 8.16 12.40
CA GLU A 448 -23.23 7.74 11.60
C GLU A 448 -22.89 6.73 10.49
N GLY A 449 -21.61 6.62 10.10
CA GLY A 449 -21.17 5.63 9.13
C GLY A 449 -21.77 5.85 7.72
N TYR A 450 -22.07 7.10 7.36
CA TYR A 450 -22.67 7.46 6.06
C TYR A 450 -21.93 6.84 4.86
N ALA A 451 -20.60 6.87 4.88
CA ALA A 451 -19.77 6.29 3.82
C ALA A 451 -19.84 4.76 3.78
N LEU A 452 -20.00 4.10 4.93
CA LEU A 452 -20.10 2.64 5.03
C LEU A 452 -21.41 2.14 4.42
N THR A 453 -22.50 2.79 4.77
CA THR A 453 -23.85 2.42 4.33
C THR A 453 -24.05 2.63 2.84
N ARG A 454 -23.35 3.60 2.25
CA ARG A 454 -23.43 3.93 0.81
C ARG A 454 -22.31 3.32 -0.03
N ALA A 455 -21.42 2.54 0.56
CA ALA A 455 -20.37 1.88 -0.20
C ALA A 455 -20.95 0.83 -1.17
N PHE A 456 -20.36 0.73 -2.35
CA PHE A 456 -20.73 -0.29 -3.35
C PHE A 456 -20.59 -1.71 -2.78
N SER A 457 -19.60 -1.92 -1.90
CA SER A 457 -19.40 -3.16 -1.14
C SER A 457 -19.34 -2.83 0.35
N PRO A 458 -20.41 -3.05 1.14
CA PRO A 458 -20.39 -2.76 2.57
C PRO A 458 -19.32 -3.53 3.36
N THR A 459 -18.92 -4.71 2.86
CA THR A 459 -17.83 -5.52 3.45
C THR A 459 -16.44 -4.97 3.12
N SER A 460 -16.30 -4.13 2.09
CA SER A 460 -15.05 -3.41 1.77
C SER A 460 -15.41 -1.98 1.34
N PRO A 461 -15.73 -1.11 2.31
CA PRO A 461 -16.34 0.17 2.02
C PRO A 461 -15.39 1.21 1.44
N GLY A 462 -14.09 0.91 1.45
CA GLY A 462 -13.03 1.79 0.98
C GLY A 462 -12.18 2.35 2.12
N ALA A 463 -11.22 3.19 1.73
CA ALA A 463 -10.25 3.82 2.61
C ALA A 463 -9.82 5.17 2.04
N VAL A 464 -9.18 5.98 2.87
CA VAL A 464 -8.48 7.21 2.46
C VAL A 464 -6.99 7.06 2.75
N ASN A 465 -6.14 7.70 1.95
CA ASN A 465 -4.75 7.91 2.36
C ASN A 465 -4.71 8.87 3.55
N GLY A 466 -4.54 8.33 4.76
CA GLY A 466 -4.62 9.08 6.01
C GLY A 466 -3.32 9.79 6.38
N LYS A 467 -2.20 9.29 5.84
CA LYS A 467 -0.86 9.73 6.20
C LYS A 467 -0.04 10.02 4.94
N ASN A 468 0.28 11.30 4.75
CA ASN A 468 1.21 11.73 3.71
C ASN A 468 2.61 11.25 4.06
N ALA A 469 3.42 11.02 3.02
CA ALA A 469 4.83 10.70 3.16
C ALA A 469 5.67 11.77 2.45
N PHE A 470 6.84 12.10 2.98
CA PHE A 470 7.71 13.15 2.47
C PHE A 470 9.13 12.64 2.19
N MET A 471 9.77 13.24 1.20
CA MET A 471 11.18 13.01 0.91
C MET A 471 12.07 13.86 1.84
N ARG A 472 13.28 13.36 2.14
CA ARG A 472 14.24 14.00 3.06
C ARG A 472 14.50 15.49 2.75
N GLY A 473 14.58 15.84 1.46
CA GLY A 473 14.93 17.20 1.03
C GLY A 473 13.76 18.16 0.81
N ASN A 474 12.51 17.76 1.07
CA ASN A 474 11.35 18.59 0.76
C ASN A 474 10.21 18.33 1.75
N ALA A 475 10.00 19.25 2.69
CA ALA A 475 8.89 19.18 3.63
C ALA A 475 7.57 19.76 3.07
N GLU A 476 7.60 20.46 1.93
CA GLU A 476 6.42 21.16 1.39
C GLU A 476 5.52 20.27 0.53
N ILE A 477 6.12 19.38 -0.26
CA ILE A 477 5.43 18.59 -1.27
C ILE A 477 5.39 17.13 -0.81
N PRO A 478 4.22 16.59 -0.43
CA PRO A 478 4.05 15.16 -0.22
C PRO A 478 4.42 14.36 -1.46
N MET A 479 4.96 13.16 -1.26
CA MET A 479 5.39 12.27 -2.35
C MET A 479 4.23 11.95 -3.31
N GLN A 480 2.97 11.95 -2.84
CA GLN A 480 1.76 11.84 -3.68
C GLN A 480 1.65 12.82 -4.85
N PHE A 481 2.40 13.93 -4.82
CA PHE A 481 2.42 14.94 -5.88
C PHE A 481 3.78 15.06 -6.56
N LEU A 482 4.71 14.15 -6.26
CA LEU A 482 6.02 14.10 -6.88
C LEU A 482 5.92 13.42 -8.24
N TYR A 483 6.52 14.01 -9.27
CA TYR A 483 6.77 13.30 -10.52
C TYR A 483 8.20 12.79 -10.53
N GLN A 484 8.38 11.48 -10.47
CA GLN A 484 9.69 10.83 -10.54
C GLN A 484 9.76 9.91 -11.77
N PRO A 485 10.28 10.40 -12.92
CA PRO A 485 10.43 9.58 -14.11
C PRO A 485 11.49 8.51 -13.91
N ALA A 486 11.30 7.36 -14.57
CA ALA A 486 12.32 6.34 -14.64
C ALA A 486 13.54 6.83 -15.46
N ASN A 487 14.72 6.28 -15.16
CA ASN A 487 15.93 6.60 -15.92
C ASN A 487 15.90 6.06 -17.35
N CYS A 488 15.14 4.98 -17.56
CA CYS A 488 14.86 4.40 -18.85
C CYS A 488 13.42 3.91 -18.89
N ARG A 489 12.74 4.09 -20.03
CA ARG A 489 11.50 3.39 -20.35
C ARG A 489 11.74 2.36 -21.43
N ILE A 490 11.18 1.17 -21.31
CA ILE A 490 11.18 0.12 -22.35
C ILE A 490 9.74 -0.27 -22.71
N PHE A 491 9.50 -0.68 -23.96
CA PHE A 491 8.21 -1.28 -24.34
C PHE A 491 8.26 -2.81 -24.20
N TYR A 492 7.09 -3.41 -23.94
CA TYR A 492 6.94 -4.85 -24.05
C TYR A 492 7.24 -5.33 -25.47
N THR A 493 7.92 -6.47 -25.59
CA THR A 493 7.99 -7.26 -26.82
C THR A 493 7.11 -8.50 -26.67
N GLN A 494 6.84 -9.19 -27.78
CA GLN A 494 6.03 -10.42 -27.75
C GLN A 494 6.61 -11.48 -26.79
N GLU A 495 7.93 -11.64 -26.77
CA GLU A 495 8.61 -12.63 -25.91
C GLU A 495 8.43 -12.33 -24.41
N MET A 496 8.31 -11.05 -24.05
CA MET A 496 8.15 -10.59 -22.67
C MET A 496 6.78 -10.87 -22.08
N LEU A 497 5.77 -11.15 -22.92
CA LEU A 497 4.41 -11.42 -22.45
C LEU A 497 4.26 -12.82 -21.84
N TYR A 498 5.20 -13.73 -22.11
CA TYR A 498 5.11 -15.13 -21.67
C TYR A 498 5.90 -15.43 -20.40
N GLY A 499 6.62 -14.47 -19.85
CA GLY A 499 7.36 -14.65 -18.61
C GLY A 499 8.38 -13.55 -18.33
N PRO A 500 8.89 -13.50 -17.10
CA PRO A 500 9.70 -12.38 -16.63
C PRO A 500 11.14 -12.38 -17.15
N ALA A 501 11.69 -13.53 -17.54
CA ALA A 501 13.11 -13.66 -17.89
C ALA A 501 13.54 -12.72 -19.03
N ALA A 502 12.72 -12.61 -20.08
CA ALA A 502 12.99 -11.69 -21.19
C ALA A 502 12.88 -10.22 -20.77
N VAL A 503 12.02 -9.91 -19.80
CA VAL A 503 11.86 -8.55 -19.24
C VAL A 503 13.09 -8.19 -18.41
N TRP A 504 13.57 -9.09 -17.56
CA TRP A 504 14.78 -8.89 -16.76
C TRP A 504 16.01 -8.70 -17.64
N MET A 505 16.19 -9.53 -18.68
CA MET A 505 17.29 -9.37 -19.64
C MET A 505 17.22 -8.01 -20.36
N ARG A 506 16.02 -7.60 -20.81
CA ARG A 506 15.84 -6.28 -21.44
C ARG A 506 16.12 -5.14 -20.48
N THR A 507 15.78 -5.29 -19.21
CA THR A 507 16.09 -4.32 -18.18
C THR A 507 17.60 -4.16 -18.02
N VAL A 508 18.34 -5.26 -17.93
CA VAL A 508 19.82 -5.25 -17.87
C VAL A 508 20.40 -4.54 -19.09
N ASP A 509 19.90 -4.88 -20.28
CA ASP A 509 20.34 -4.32 -21.55
C ASP A 509 20.10 -2.80 -21.63
N ALA A 510 18.93 -2.35 -21.20
CA ALA A 510 18.53 -0.96 -21.24
C ALA A 510 19.16 -0.11 -20.13
N THR A 511 19.64 -0.75 -19.06
CA THR A 511 20.28 -0.08 -17.92
C THR A 511 21.79 0.03 -18.12
N TRP A 512 22.48 -1.08 -18.42
CA TRP A 512 23.93 -1.14 -18.38
C TRP A 512 24.62 -1.43 -19.72
N ASN A 513 23.97 -2.10 -20.68
CA ASN A 513 24.67 -2.55 -21.89
C ASN A 513 24.57 -1.56 -23.04
N ASP A 514 23.35 -1.24 -23.50
CA ASP A 514 23.11 -0.27 -24.59
C ASP A 514 21.80 0.52 -24.38
N PRO A 515 21.76 1.45 -23.40
CA PRO A 515 20.58 2.24 -23.12
C PRO A 515 20.08 3.06 -24.33
N ALA A 516 20.97 3.45 -25.23
CA ALA A 516 20.60 4.24 -26.41
C ALA A 516 19.77 3.42 -27.41
N LYS A 517 20.03 2.11 -27.50
CA LYS A 517 19.29 1.18 -28.36
C LYS A 517 17.98 0.71 -27.74
N PHE A 518 17.97 0.44 -26.43
CA PHE A 518 16.87 -0.27 -25.79
C PHE A 518 15.85 0.64 -25.10
N CYS A 519 16.24 1.82 -24.63
CA CYS A 519 15.29 2.78 -24.10
C CYS A 519 14.43 3.39 -25.21
N VAL A 520 13.15 3.59 -24.93
CA VAL A 520 12.21 4.34 -25.77
C VAL A 520 12.81 5.71 -26.11
N ALA A 521 12.65 6.16 -27.34
CA ALA A 521 13.18 7.45 -27.78
C ALA A 521 12.72 8.59 -26.84
N GLY A 522 13.67 9.41 -26.38
CA GLY A 522 13.41 10.52 -25.47
C GLY A 522 13.06 10.14 -24.02
N SER A 523 13.18 8.87 -23.62
CA SER A 523 12.83 8.43 -22.25
C SER A 523 14.00 8.44 -21.26
N ARG A 524 15.21 8.70 -21.72
CA ARG A 524 16.41 8.62 -20.88
C ARG A 524 16.51 9.82 -19.95
N VAL A 525 16.52 9.57 -18.64
CA VAL A 525 16.67 10.58 -17.60
C VAL A 525 17.90 10.25 -16.75
N ALA A 526 18.74 11.23 -16.45
CA ALA A 526 19.92 11.03 -15.61
C ALA A 526 19.53 10.71 -14.16
N VAL A 527 20.37 9.94 -13.47
CA VAL A 527 20.22 9.72 -12.02
C VAL A 527 20.45 11.04 -11.30
N ASN A 528 19.54 11.40 -10.39
CA ASN A 528 19.73 12.58 -9.56
C ASN A 528 20.65 12.22 -8.36
N MET A 529 21.93 12.55 -8.48
CA MET A 529 22.97 12.20 -7.50
C MET A 529 23.09 13.20 -6.32
N SER A 530 22.12 14.10 -6.12
CA SER A 530 22.24 15.10 -5.06
C SER A 530 22.06 14.47 -3.68
N VAL A 531 23.07 14.58 -2.80
CA VAL A 531 22.90 14.33 -1.37
C VAL A 531 21.82 15.27 -0.86
N MET A 532 20.62 14.73 -0.63
CA MET A 532 19.50 15.50 -0.12
C MET A 532 19.79 15.87 1.33
N ARG A 533 20.14 17.14 1.56
CA ARG A 533 20.14 17.71 2.91
C ARG A 533 18.72 17.64 3.45
N THR A 534 18.59 17.23 4.72
CA THR A 534 17.30 17.24 5.40
C THR A 534 16.74 18.65 5.41
N ASP A 535 15.48 18.80 5.00
CA ASP A 535 14.77 20.08 5.07
C ASP A 535 14.65 20.51 6.54
N GLY A 536 15.11 21.72 6.86
CA GLY A 536 15.13 22.24 8.23
C GLY A 536 13.74 22.37 8.85
N ARG A 537 12.66 22.39 8.05
CA ARG A 537 11.28 22.45 8.57
C ARG A 537 10.87 21.19 9.33
N PHE A 538 11.52 20.06 9.06
CA PHE A 538 11.31 18.86 9.86
C PHE A 538 11.75 19.05 11.33
N SER A 539 12.69 19.97 11.59
CA SER A 539 13.18 20.29 12.94
C SER A 539 12.52 21.52 13.58
N ILE A 540 12.04 22.50 12.82
CA ILE A 540 11.46 23.75 13.37
C ILE A 540 10.12 23.50 14.07
N ASN A 541 9.29 22.60 13.54
CA ASN A 541 8.00 22.29 14.16
C ASN A 541 8.15 21.56 15.51
N ALA A 542 9.29 20.90 15.73
CA ALA A 542 9.64 20.32 17.02
C ALA A 542 9.94 21.38 18.10
N GLU A 543 10.40 22.57 17.73
CA GLU A 543 10.72 23.66 18.66
C GLU A 543 9.51 24.53 18.99
N LEU A 544 8.65 24.82 18.01
CA LEU A 544 7.40 25.57 18.23
C LEU A 544 6.47 24.89 19.25
N ALA A 545 6.48 23.55 19.29
CA ALA A 545 5.69 22.78 20.25
C ALA A 545 6.22 22.88 21.70
N LYS A 546 7.53 23.16 21.89
CA LYS A 546 8.10 23.42 23.22
C LYS A 546 7.64 24.75 23.79
N ASP A 547 7.50 25.77 22.94
CA ASP A 547 7.10 27.11 23.36
C ASP A 547 5.60 27.16 23.73
N SER A 548 4.75 26.32 23.13
CA SER A 548 3.34 26.18 23.53
C SER A 548 3.12 25.31 24.77
N ALA A 549 4.02 24.38 25.08
CA ALA A 549 3.91 23.46 26.23
C ALA A 549 4.46 24.04 27.55
N ALA A 550 5.03 25.25 27.54
CA ALA A 550 5.62 25.88 28.72
C ALA A 550 4.56 26.55 29.63
N ALA A 551 3.74 25.75 30.31
CA ALA A 551 3.01 26.11 31.54
C ALA A 551 3.10 24.93 32.55
N PRO A 552 3.20 25.18 33.88
CA PRO A 552 4.07 24.35 34.71
C PRO A 552 3.39 23.15 35.38
N GLY A 553 4.09 22.01 35.34
CA GLY A 553 4.15 21.07 36.47
C GLY A 553 3.50 19.71 36.28
N ALA A 554 4.20 18.77 35.62
CA ALA A 554 4.04 17.34 35.88
C ALA A 554 5.40 16.66 35.82
N ALA A 555 5.71 15.87 36.85
CA ALA A 555 7.01 15.25 37.05
C ALA A 555 7.32 14.21 35.97
N ASN A 556 8.55 14.28 35.44
CA ASN A 556 9.13 13.26 34.57
C ASN A 556 9.19 11.91 35.30
N SER A 557 8.35 10.97 34.88
CA SER A 557 8.62 9.54 35.01
C SER A 557 8.76 8.97 33.61
N SER A 558 10.00 8.81 33.16
CA SER A 558 10.35 8.04 31.97
C SER A 558 10.11 6.55 32.26
N LEU A 559 8.88 6.09 32.11
CA LEU A 559 8.61 4.67 31.89
C LEU A 559 8.86 4.38 30.41
N GLY A 560 9.82 3.50 30.14
CA GLY A 560 9.99 2.91 28.81
C GLY A 560 8.73 2.13 28.46
N PHE A 561 7.86 2.73 27.66
CA PHE A 561 6.67 2.10 27.13
C PHE A 561 7.08 1.16 25.99
N ALA A 562 7.24 -0.12 26.30
CA ALA A 562 7.17 -1.19 25.32
C ALA A 562 5.69 -1.47 25.02
N VAL A 563 5.01 -0.52 24.38
CA VAL A 563 3.74 -0.82 23.73
C VAL A 563 4.11 -1.55 22.45
N LEU A 564 3.72 -2.83 22.36
CA LEU A 564 3.59 -3.53 21.08
C LEU A 564 2.58 -2.73 20.25
N PHE A 565 3.05 -1.69 19.58
CA PHE A 565 2.31 -1.13 18.46
C PHE A 565 2.43 -2.16 17.36
N SER A 566 1.40 -2.99 17.28
CA SER A 566 1.07 -3.75 16.10
C SER A 566 0.88 -2.74 14.96
N ALA A 567 1.99 -2.34 14.31
CA ALA A 567 1.96 -1.99 12.90
C ALA A 567 1.41 -3.16 12.05
N LEU A 568 1.27 -4.34 12.68
CA LEU A 568 0.30 -5.40 12.38
C LEU A 568 -1.15 -4.98 12.66
N VAL A 569 -1.70 -4.01 11.94
CA VAL A 569 -3.15 -4.03 11.70
C VAL A 569 -3.35 -4.98 10.52
N VAL A 570 -3.50 -6.26 10.83
CA VAL A 570 -4.06 -7.26 9.92
C VAL A 570 -5.57 -7.10 10.01
N THR A 571 -6.16 -6.42 9.04
CA THR A 571 -7.58 -6.61 8.75
C THR A 571 -7.64 -7.43 7.47
N LEU A 572 -7.89 -8.73 7.63
CA LEU A 572 -8.26 -9.62 6.53
C LEU A 572 -9.37 -8.96 5.73
N LEU A 573 -9.13 -8.71 4.45
CA LEU A 573 -10.13 -8.69 3.36
C LEU A 573 -9.38 -8.46 2.03
N CYS A 574 -8.54 -9.42 1.67
CA CYS A 574 -8.18 -9.65 0.27
C CYS A 574 -9.14 -10.71 -0.28
N MET A 575 -10.28 -10.27 -0.81
CA MET A 575 -11.00 -10.91 -1.92
C MET A 575 -11.76 -9.86 -2.73
#